data_AF-A0A9E0L411-F1
#
_entry.id   AF-A0A9E0L411-F1
#
_cell.length_a   1.000
_cell.length_b   1.000
_cell.length_c   1.000
_cell.angle_alpha   90.00
_cell.angle_beta   90.00
_cell.angle_gamma   90.00
#
_symmetry.space_group_name_H-M   'P 1'
#
loop_
_entity.id
_entity.type
_entity.pdbx_description
1 polymer ?
#
loop_
_entity_poly.entity_id
_entity_poly.type
_entity_poly.pdbx_seq_one_letter_code
_entity_poly.pdbx_strand_id
1 'polypeptide(L)' 'MSRVLTEAGRRDWLRLARTENVGPVTFDQLIARYGEASLALAALPDLARRGGRVSPLGVPS' A
#
# COMPACT_ATOMS: atom_id res chain seq x y z
N MET A 1 16.87 -7.68 -8.19
CA MET A 1 16.02 -7.87 -9.40
C MET A 1 15.19 -6.61 -9.58
N SER A 2 15.40 -5.86 -10.65
CA SER A 2 14.59 -4.68 -10.97
C SER A 2 13.26 -5.13 -11.59
N ARG A 3 12.15 -4.87 -10.89
CA ARG A 3 10.80 -5.12 -11.42
C ARG A 3 10.47 -4.04 -12.44
N VAL A 4 10.07 -4.44 -13.65
CA VAL A 4 9.52 -3.50 -14.63
C VAL A 4 8.10 -3.16 -14.20
N LEU A 5 7.89 -1.91 -13.78
CA LEU A 5 6.57 -1.39 -13.42
C LEU A 5 6.03 -0.55 -14.57
N THR A 6 4.75 -0.71 -14.87
CA THR A 6 4.02 0.23 -15.72
C THR A 6 3.96 1.60 -15.03
N GLU A 7 3.70 2.68 -15.76
CA GLU A 7 3.55 4.02 -15.16
C GLU A 7 2.45 4.05 -14.09
N ALA A 8 1.36 3.29 -14.27
CA ALA A 8 0.35 3.09 -13.24
C ALA A 8 0.92 2.35 -12.01
N GLY A 9 1.64 1.25 -12.22
CA GLY A 9 2.26 0.49 -11.13
C GLY A 9 3.30 1.29 -10.34
N ARG A 10 4.08 2.15 -11.01
CA ARG A 10 5.04 3.05 -10.35
C ARG A 10 4.33 4.10 -9.49
N ARG A 11 3.21 4.67 -9.97
CA ARG A 11 2.38 5.59 -9.19
C ARG A 11 1.80 4.90 -7.96
N ASP A 12 1.24 3.71 -8.10
CA ASP A 12 0.66 2.96 -6.97
C ASP A 12 1.74 2.56 -5.95
N TRP A 13 2.95 2.21 -6.40
CA TRP A 13 4.10 2.00 -5.51
C TRP A 13 4.43 3.23 -4.67
N LEU A 14 4.49 4.41 -5.29
CA LEU A 14 4.74 5.67 -4.58
C LEU A 14 3.62 5.99 -3.60
N ARG A 15 2.35 5.82 -4.00
CA ARG A 15 1.19 6.05 -3.14
C ARG A 15 1.18 5.12 -1.93
N LEU A 16 1.49 3.84 -2.14
CA LEU A 16 1.60 2.86 -1.05
C LEU A 16 2.72 3.23 -0.07
N ALA A 17 3.91 3.58 -0.57
CA ALA A 17 5.05 3.98 0.26
C ALA A 17 4.83 5.29 1.02
N ARG A 18 3.91 6.15 0.53
CA ARG A 18 3.55 7.45 1.15
C ARG A 18 2.26 7.38 1.97
N THR A 19 1.63 6.22 2.06
CA THR A 19 0.45 6.02 2.90
C THR A 19 0.84 6.17 4.36
N GLU A 20 0.01 6.89 5.13
CA GLU A 20 0.24 7.06 6.56
C GLU A 20 0.34 5.71 7.27
N ASN A 21 1.30 5.56 8.20
CA ASN A 21 1.59 4.32 8.92
C ASN A 21 2.15 3.17 8.07
N VAL A 22 2.45 3.40 6.78
CA VAL A 22 3.17 2.44 5.94
C VAL A 22 4.67 2.78 5.96
N GLY A 23 5.42 2.10 6.83
CA GLY A 23 6.88 2.11 6.83
C GLY A 23 7.47 1.09 5.85
N PRO A 24 8.80 1.04 5.69
CA PRO A 24 9.46 0.14 4.73
C PRO A 24 9.19 -1.35 5.00
N VAL A 25 9.09 -1.76 6.27
CA VAL A 25 8.75 -3.14 6.65
C VAL A 25 7.32 -3.47 6.26
N THR A 26 6.36 -2.60 6.60
CA THR A 26 4.95 -2.78 6.26
C THR A 26 4.75 -2.79 4.74
N PHE A 27 5.45 -1.92 4.02
CA PHE A 27 5.44 -1.89 2.55
C PHE A 27 5.85 -3.25 1.98
N ASP A 28 7.00 -3.79 2.41
CA ASP A 28 7.50 -5.07 1.91
C ASP A 28 6.52 -6.22 2.22
N GLN A 29 5.95 -6.24 3.43
CA GLN A 29 4.91 -7.21 3.81
C GLN A 29 3.64 -7.10 2.94
N LEU A 30 3.20 -5.88 2.63
CA LEU A 30 2.04 -5.65 1.78
C LEU A 30 2.30 -6.09 0.34
N ILE A 31 3.48 -5.80 -0.21
CA ILE A 31 3.87 -6.26 -1.54
C ILE A 31 4.00 -7.78 -1.57
N ALA A 32 4.60 -8.40 -0.55
CA ALA A 32 4.71 -9.86 -0.45
C ALA A 32 3.33 -10.54 -0.33
N ARG A 33 2.38 -9.92 0.38
CA ARG A 33 1.03 -10.46 0.61
C ARG A 33 0.10 -10.30 -0.60
N TYR A 34 0.11 -9.14 -1.25
CA TYR A 34 -0.85 -8.80 -2.30
C TYR A 34 -0.25 -8.84 -3.72
N GLY A 35 1.08 -8.94 -3.85
CA GLY A 35 1.79 -9.03 -5.14
C GLY A 35 1.90 -7.71 -5.90
N GLU A 36 0.87 -6.87 -5.85
CA GLU A 36 0.79 -5.56 -6.52
C GLU A 36 0.43 -4.44 -5.55
N ALA A 37 1.01 -3.25 -5.77
CA ALA A 37 0.74 -2.09 -4.91
C ALA A 37 -0.71 -1.62 -5.00
N SER A 38 -1.35 -1.73 -6.17
CA SER A 38 -2.77 -1.40 -6.37
C SER A 38 -3.69 -2.29 -5.51
N LEU A 39 -3.40 -3.59 -5.44
CA LEU A 39 -4.15 -4.54 -4.61
C LEU A 39 -3.92 -4.27 -3.11
N ALA A 40 -2.69 -3.93 -2.72
CA ALA A 40 -2.39 -3.52 -1.36
C ALA A 40 -3.15 -2.24 -0.96
N LEU A 41 -3.16 -1.22 -1.82
CA LEU A 41 -3.91 0.02 -1.61
C LEU A 41 -5.42 -0.23 -1.45
N ALA A 42 -5.99 -1.12 -2.26
CA ALA A 42 -7.40 -1.49 -2.15
C ALA A 42 -7.75 -2.19 -0.82
N ALA A 43 -6.78 -2.91 -0.23
CA ALA A 43 -6.97 -3.62 1.04
C ALA A 43 -6.72 -2.77 2.30
N LEU A 44 -6.12 -1.59 2.16
CA LEU A 44 -5.79 -0.70 3.28
C LEU A 44 -7.00 -0.32 4.17
N PRO A 45 -8.20 0.01 3.63
CA PRO A 45 -9.34 0.37 4.47
C PRO A 45 -9.77 -0.76 5.41
N ASP A 46 -9.80 -2.00 4.90
CA ASP A 46 -10.14 -3.18 5.71
C ASP A 46 -9.07 -3.50 6.75
N LEU A 47 -7.79 -3.30 6.41
CA LEU A 47 -6.68 -3.44 7.36
C LEU A 47 -6.75 -2.40 8.48
N ALA A 48 -7.04 -1.14 8.15
CA ALA A 48 -7.22 -0.08 9.13
C ALA A 48 -8.34 -0.41 10.12
N ARG A 49 -9.49 -0.87 9.59
CA ARG A 49 -10.64 -1.30 10.40
C ARG A 49 -10.31 -2.48 11.32
N ARG A 50 -9.56 -3.48 10.82
CA ARG A 50 -9.15 -4.65 11.63
C ARG A 50 -8.13 -4.31 12.71
N GLY A 51 -7.29 -3.31 12.50
CA GLY A 51 -6.29 -2.86 13.48
C GLY A 51 -6.85 -2.00 14.63
N GLY A 52 -8.17 -1.82 14.72
CA GLY A 52 -8.81 -0.99 15.74
C GLY A 52 -8.76 0.51 15.45
N ARG A 53 -8.34 0.94 14.24
CA ARG A 53 -8.42 2.33 13.81
C ARG A 53 -9.80 2.63 13.23
N VAL A 54 -10.43 3.69 13.75
CA VAL A 54 -11.76 4.18 13.33
C VAL A 54 -11.66 5.16 12.15
N SER A 55 -10.49 5.75 11.91
CA SER A 55 -10.27 6.66 10.78
C SER A 55 -9.65 5.97 9.56
N PRO A 56 -10.09 6.30 8.33
CA PRO A 56 -9.49 5.80 7.10
C PRO A 56 -8.04 6.30 6.95
N LEU A 57 -7.16 5.44 6.45
CA LEU A 57 -5.79 5.83 6.11
C LEU A 57 -5.83 6.86 4.98
N GLY A 58 -5.11 7.96 5.16
CA GLY A 58 -4.90 8.95 4.10
C GLY A 58 -4.10 8.31 2.97
N VAL A 59 -4.79 7.81 1.95
CA VAL A 59 -4.17 7.38 0.69
C VAL A 59 -4.06 8.63 -0.19
N PRO A 60 -2.84 9.13 -0.47
CA PRO A 60 -2.68 10.26 -1.36
C PRO A 60 -3.19 9.94 -2.77
N SER A 61 -3.76 10.94 -3.45
CA SER A 61 -4.32 10.82 -4.81
C SER A 61 -3.30 10.42 -5.85
#